data_AF-B3P1J5-F1
#
_entry.id   AF-B3P1J5-F1
#
_cell.length_a   1.000
_cell.length_b   1.000
_cell.length_c   1.000
_cell.angle_alpha   90.00
_cell.angle_beta   90.00
_cell.angle_gamma   90.00
#
_symmetry.space_group_name_H-M   'P 1'
#
loop_
_entity.id
_entity.type
_entity.pdbx_description
1 polymer ?
#
loop_
_entity_poly.entity_id
_entity_poly.type
_entity_poly.pdbx_seq_one_letter_code
_entity_poly.pdbx_strand_id
1 'polypeptide(L)'
;MIRRGLGRGHRIAQPQMASTSSSQPEKSRPHVPLCRLGTESVSRTSAAEEPSGQRECYYYTPATSSHHHQHHHHHHHHHHHHRLKQHHRHHHHQQHQQQQQHNHQNQQMQHHWPSRLGPIGPWLGAMTAYRLLTISLLIGILCPHHVQGADPKFDPTTRMRLVLVPADAQVNSVIYRLRATDEEFDYPLTFEFVGDASASTVKVESLPCTKYNSVCQANIVLQRRLEPGRYYDFQVSVKDTKGGMTTQLCSITATNFTTPHDLIFPHKPGIIMIPEDAKRGTELDYVIARKNPLFQKPVYLELWGSPLFAIRQKIVSSETTEGTVFLLGPLDFEKQAMYHLTILANDAYAEPGQDSRNIAGMEIVVIVQDVQDQPPVFTSAPPVTKLPPGILPGDKILQVHAEDGDKGNPREVRYGLVSENNPFTSFFDINETSGEIFLMRPLEDIAFITHVGDPVLLTVIAEEVKVGRDEPPALASTVQLAFFLPDRTNSPPYFENDQ
;
A
#
# COMPACT_ATOMS: atom_id res chain seq x y z
N MET A 1 20.95 -69.12 0.38
CA MET A 1 22.01 -68.92 -0.65
C MET A 1 22.19 -67.41 -0.82
N ILE A 2 23.34 -66.75 -0.69
CA ILE A 2 24.76 -67.05 -1.00
C ILE A 2 25.12 -66.91 -2.50
N ARG A 3 25.36 -65.66 -2.97
CA ARG A 3 26.59 -65.15 -3.67
C ARG A 3 26.34 -63.73 -4.23
N ARG A 4 27.15 -62.72 -3.83
CA ARG A 4 28.37 -62.13 -4.48
C ARG A 4 28.06 -61.24 -5.70
N GLY A 5 28.80 -60.16 -6.01
CA GLY A 5 29.97 -59.49 -5.38
C GLY A 5 29.69 -58.02 -5.01
N LEU A 6 30.54 -57.24 -4.31
CA LEU A 6 32.00 -57.03 -4.40
C LEU A 6 32.44 -56.46 -5.77
N GLY A 7 33.00 -55.25 -5.91
CA GLY A 7 33.15 -54.11 -4.97
C GLY A 7 34.50 -53.37 -5.07
N ARG A 8 34.58 -52.13 -4.53
CA ARG A 8 35.77 -51.23 -4.38
C ARG A 8 36.42 -50.74 -5.70
N GLY A 9 37.00 -49.54 -5.80
CA GLY A 9 36.99 -48.38 -4.89
C GLY A 9 38.25 -47.48 -4.99
N HIS A 10 38.07 -46.15 -4.93
CA HIS A 10 39.08 -45.09 -4.64
C HIS A 10 40.36 -44.99 -5.50
N ARG A 11 40.58 -43.80 -6.09
CA ARG A 11 41.63 -42.85 -5.64
C ARG A 11 41.47 -41.45 -6.24
N ILE A 12 42.23 -40.50 -5.68
CA ILE A 12 42.18 -39.04 -5.93
C ILE A 12 43.39 -38.63 -6.77
N ALA A 13 43.20 -37.72 -7.75
CA ALA A 13 44.27 -36.88 -8.30
C ALA A 13 43.71 -35.61 -8.97
N GLN A 14 44.28 -34.46 -8.60
CA GLN A 14 44.36 -33.20 -9.35
C GLN A 14 45.87 -32.88 -9.51
N PRO A 15 46.32 -31.83 -10.24
CA PRO A 15 45.69 -31.02 -11.30
C PRO A 15 46.54 -31.01 -12.60
N GLN A 16 46.16 -30.22 -13.63
CA GLN A 16 47.03 -29.19 -14.26
C GLN A 16 46.32 -28.44 -15.40
N MET A 17 46.93 -27.33 -15.89
CA MET A 17 46.40 -26.42 -16.91
C MET A 17 47.19 -26.50 -18.22
N ALA A 18 46.49 -26.45 -19.37
CA ALA A 18 46.91 -25.90 -20.68
C ALA A 18 45.86 -26.30 -21.76
N SER A 19 45.67 -25.62 -22.90
CA SER A 19 45.69 -24.19 -23.28
C SER A 19 45.14 -24.08 -24.73
N THR A 20 44.99 -22.87 -25.26
CA THR A 20 44.79 -22.52 -26.70
C THR A 20 43.49 -22.86 -27.47
N SER A 21 42.90 -21.77 -28.01
CA SER A 21 42.34 -21.59 -29.38
C SER A 21 41.02 -22.25 -29.87
N SER A 22 39.99 -21.41 -29.93
CA SER A 22 39.31 -20.96 -31.16
C SER A 22 38.52 -21.93 -32.07
N SER A 23 37.17 -21.86 -31.97
CA SER A 23 36.28 -21.69 -33.14
C SER A 23 34.88 -21.21 -32.71
N GLN A 24 34.30 -20.21 -33.38
CA GLN A 24 32.88 -19.80 -33.20
C GLN A 24 31.93 -20.66 -34.06
N PRO A 25 30.64 -20.68 -33.73
CA PRO A 25 29.56 -20.66 -34.72
C PRO A 25 28.70 -19.37 -34.65
N GLU A 26 27.95 -19.12 -35.72
CA GLU A 26 27.36 -17.82 -36.07
C GLU A 26 26.10 -17.39 -35.28
N LYS A 27 25.76 -16.09 -35.39
CA LYS A 27 24.52 -15.49 -34.84
C LYS A 27 23.40 -15.48 -35.90
N SER A 28 22.30 -16.20 -35.66
CA SER A 28 21.06 -16.04 -36.44
C SER A 28 20.23 -14.84 -35.96
N ARG A 29 19.99 -13.85 -36.83
CA ARG A 29 19.04 -12.75 -36.60
C ARG A 29 17.66 -13.09 -37.19
N PRO A 30 16.53 -12.79 -36.52
CA PRO A 30 15.22 -12.78 -37.16
C PRO A 30 15.06 -11.54 -38.06
N HIS A 31 14.30 -11.67 -39.14
CA HIS A 31 14.04 -10.58 -40.10
C HIS A 31 12.81 -9.74 -39.72
N VAL A 32 12.89 -8.43 -39.98
CA VAL A 32 11.75 -7.50 -39.95
C VAL A 32 11.45 -7.04 -41.40
N PRO A 33 10.21 -7.13 -41.89
CA PRO A 33 9.86 -6.65 -43.22
C PRO A 33 9.60 -5.14 -43.24
N LEU A 34 10.28 -4.41 -44.14
CA LEU A 34 9.90 -3.05 -44.52
C LEU A 34 8.85 -3.11 -45.64
N CYS A 35 7.71 -2.44 -45.45
CA CYS A 35 6.81 -2.11 -46.56
C CYS A 35 7.29 -0.85 -47.27
N ARG A 36 7.33 -0.89 -48.62
CA ARG A 36 7.68 0.26 -49.47
C ARG A 36 6.47 0.66 -50.32
N LEU A 37 6.30 1.95 -50.55
CA LEU A 37 5.27 2.48 -51.45
C LEU A 37 5.57 2.10 -52.91
N GLY A 38 4.50 1.83 -53.68
CA GLY A 38 4.53 1.54 -55.11
C GLY A 38 3.22 2.01 -55.76
N THR A 39 3.28 2.50 -56.99
CA THR A 39 2.22 3.31 -57.63
C THR A 39 1.45 2.57 -58.71
N GLU A 40 0.14 2.87 -58.79
CA GLU A 40 -0.74 2.90 -59.97
C GLU A 40 -0.65 1.79 -61.04
N SER A 41 -1.78 1.10 -61.31
CA SER A 41 -2.67 1.48 -62.44
C SER A 41 -3.86 0.51 -62.68
N VAL A 42 -4.84 0.98 -63.45
CA VAL A 42 -6.26 0.53 -63.52
C VAL A 42 -6.55 -0.57 -64.56
N SER A 43 -7.42 -1.54 -64.23
CA SER A 43 -8.48 -2.11 -65.13
C SER A 43 -9.39 -3.10 -64.35
N ARG A 44 -10.64 -2.80 -63.94
CA ARG A 44 -11.93 -2.52 -64.62
C ARG A 44 -12.63 -3.75 -65.30
N THR A 45 -13.53 -4.42 -64.55
CA THR A 45 -14.91 -4.94 -64.88
C THR A 45 -15.33 -5.98 -63.82
N SER A 46 -16.58 -6.12 -63.35
CA SER A 46 -17.82 -5.33 -63.54
C SER A 46 -18.95 -5.75 -62.57
N ALA A 47 -19.66 -4.77 -61.98
CA ALA A 47 -21.01 -4.85 -61.35
C ALA A 47 -21.23 -5.81 -60.14
N ALA A 48 -22.17 -5.58 -59.22
CA ALA A 48 -23.30 -4.63 -59.22
C ALA A 48 -23.63 -4.03 -57.81
N GLU A 49 -24.37 -2.92 -57.83
CA GLU A 49 -25.31 -2.40 -56.81
C GLU A 49 -24.83 -2.01 -55.39
N GLU A 50 -24.44 -0.73 -55.29
CA GLU A 50 -24.74 0.22 -54.19
C GLU A 50 -26.27 0.52 -54.08
N PRO A 51 -26.82 1.33 -53.14
CA PRO A 51 -26.19 2.40 -52.32
C PRO A 51 -26.63 2.35 -50.81
N SER A 52 -26.52 3.34 -49.91
CA SER A 52 -26.01 4.73 -49.82
C SER A 52 -25.72 5.06 -48.34
N GLY A 53 -24.78 5.95 -47.98
CA GLY A 53 -24.75 6.48 -46.59
C GLY A 53 -23.46 7.12 -46.08
N GLN A 54 -23.01 8.20 -46.74
CA GLN A 54 -21.95 9.17 -46.32
C GLN A 54 -21.18 8.95 -45.01
N ARG A 55 -19.84 8.83 -45.12
CA ARG A 55 -18.90 9.34 -44.12
C ARG A 55 -18.41 10.71 -44.56
N GLU A 56 -18.38 11.69 -43.66
CA GLU A 56 -17.69 12.97 -43.88
C GLU A 56 -16.37 13.01 -43.10
N CYS A 57 -15.35 13.66 -43.69
CA CYS A 57 -14.08 13.95 -43.03
C CYS A 57 -13.79 15.44 -43.17
N TYR A 58 -13.51 16.11 -42.05
CA TYR A 58 -13.15 17.53 -42.04
C TYR A 58 -11.65 17.71 -41.83
N TYR A 59 -11.04 18.52 -42.68
CA TYR A 59 -9.64 18.96 -42.55
C TYR A 59 -9.51 20.03 -41.45
N TYR A 60 -8.33 20.11 -40.83
CA TYR A 60 -7.87 21.33 -40.17
C TYR A 60 -6.41 21.63 -40.55
N THR A 61 -6.17 22.86 -40.99
CA THR A 61 -4.84 23.42 -41.30
C THR A 61 -4.30 24.20 -40.10
N PRO A 62 -2.99 24.17 -39.81
CA PRO A 62 -2.40 24.91 -38.70
C PRO A 62 -2.00 26.34 -39.09
N ALA A 63 -2.34 27.35 -38.27
CA ALA A 63 -1.65 28.65 -38.27
C ALA A 63 -1.96 29.55 -37.05
N THR A 64 -0.90 29.96 -36.34
CA THR A 64 -0.71 31.28 -35.69
C THR A 64 -1.57 31.73 -34.51
N SER A 65 -1.02 32.71 -33.77
CA SER A 65 -1.47 33.22 -32.46
C SER A 65 -1.90 34.70 -32.50
N SER A 66 -2.82 35.10 -31.63
CA SER A 66 -2.97 36.50 -31.20
C SER A 66 -3.61 36.62 -29.80
N HIS A 67 -3.44 37.78 -29.15
CA HIS A 67 -3.88 38.06 -27.78
C HIS A 67 -5.38 38.41 -27.66
N HIS A 68 -5.82 38.52 -26.40
CA HIS A 68 -7.11 39.06 -25.91
C HIS A 68 -8.37 38.17 -26.01
N HIS A 69 -8.67 37.45 -24.93
CA HIS A 69 -9.84 37.77 -24.10
C HIS A 69 -9.76 37.07 -22.73
N GLN A 70 -9.62 37.85 -21.64
CA GLN A 70 -9.49 37.30 -20.29
C GLN A 70 -10.21 38.20 -19.27
N HIS A 71 -11.55 38.16 -19.23
CA HIS A 71 -12.31 38.93 -18.22
C HIS A 71 -13.64 38.34 -17.71
N HIS A 72 -14.21 37.28 -18.32
CA HIS A 72 -15.56 36.80 -17.95
C HIS A 72 -15.63 35.59 -16.99
N HIS A 73 -14.54 34.85 -16.76
CA HIS A 73 -14.61 33.59 -15.98
C HIS A 73 -14.68 33.74 -14.45
N HIS A 74 -14.39 34.92 -13.88
CA HIS A 74 -14.29 35.08 -12.41
C HIS A 74 -15.64 35.09 -11.66
N HIS A 75 -16.75 35.50 -12.29
CA HIS A 75 -18.03 35.62 -11.58
C HIS A 75 -18.72 34.28 -11.26
N HIS A 76 -18.53 33.23 -12.09
CA HIS A 76 -19.20 31.95 -11.86
C HIS A 76 -18.61 31.14 -10.68
N HIS A 77 -17.28 31.18 -10.48
CA HIS A 77 -16.64 30.45 -9.38
C HIS A 77 -17.05 30.98 -8.00
N HIS A 78 -17.16 32.31 -7.83
CA HIS A 78 -17.58 32.90 -6.56
C HIS A 78 -18.98 32.47 -6.12
N HIS A 79 -19.95 32.40 -7.05
CA HIS A 79 -21.30 31.96 -6.72
C HIS A 79 -21.38 30.49 -6.28
N HIS A 80 -20.61 29.59 -6.91
CA HIS A 80 -20.55 28.19 -6.50
C HIS A 80 -19.91 28.02 -5.12
N HIS A 81 -18.82 28.74 -4.84
CA HIS A 81 -18.16 28.69 -3.52
C HIS A 81 -19.04 29.24 -2.39
N HIS A 82 -19.86 30.27 -2.65
CA HIS A 82 -20.83 30.77 -1.67
C HIS A 82 -21.96 29.77 -1.39
N ARG A 83 -22.53 29.11 -2.42
CA ARG A 83 -23.54 28.05 -2.20
C ARG A 83 -23.01 26.89 -1.37
N LEU A 84 -21.79 26.42 -1.65
CA LEU A 84 -21.14 25.35 -0.87
C LEU A 84 -20.90 25.76 0.59
N LYS A 85 -20.36 26.96 0.84
CA LYS A 85 -20.16 27.48 2.20
C LYS A 85 -21.49 27.73 2.95
N GLN A 86 -22.58 28.08 2.25
CA GLN A 86 -23.91 28.19 2.85
C GLN A 86 -24.49 26.82 3.22
N HIS A 87 -24.39 25.80 2.36
CA HIS A 87 -24.85 24.44 2.68
C HIS A 87 -24.10 23.83 3.88
N HIS A 88 -22.77 23.98 3.96
CA HIS A 88 -22.01 23.53 5.14
C HIS A 88 -22.42 24.28 6.42
N ARG A 89 -22.67 25.60 6.36
CA ARG A 89 -23.20 26.34 7.52
C ARG A 89 -24.59 25.86 7.93
N HIS A 90 -25.49 25.56 7.00
CA HIS A 90 -26.81 25.00 7.33
C HIS A 90 -26.72 23.61 7.98
N HIS A 91 -25.87 22.71 7.46
CA HIS A 91 -25.68 21.39 8.07
C HIS A 91 -25.14 21.48 9.51
N HIS A 92 -24.11 22.30 9.76
CA HIS A 92 -23.60 22.51 11.12
C HIS A 92 -24.64 23.16 12.04
N HIS A 93 -25.49 24.05 11.54
CA HIS A 93 -26.52 24.68 12.36
C HIS A 93 -27.66 23.71 12.72
N GLN A 94 -28.07 22.83 11.79
CA GLN A 94 -29.01 21.74 12.07
C GLN A 94 -28.44 20.73 13.08
N GLN A 95 -27.16 20.34 12.94
CA GLN A 95 -26.50 19.46 13.91
C GLN A 95 -26.44 20.11 15.31
N HIS A 96 -26.07 21.39 15.42
CA HIS A 96 -26.09 22.09 16.71
C HIS A 96 -27.49 22.21 17.32
N GLN A 97 -28.54 22.42 16.50
CA GLN A 97 -29.92 22.46 17.00
C GLN A 97 -30.41 21.09 17.48
N GLN A 98 -30.07 20.00 16.78
CA GLN A 98 -30.36 18.63 17.24
C GLN A 98 -29.61 18.30 18.55
N GLN A 99 -28.34 18.69 18.66
CA GLN A 99 -27.54 18.51 19.88
C GLN A 99 -28.12 19.30 21.07
N GLN A 100 -28.61 20.53 20.83
CA GLN A 100 -29.26 21.35 21.86
C GLN A 100 -30.63 20.78 22.27
N GLN A 101 -31.45 20.32 21.33
CA GLN A 101 -32.73 19.65 21.66
C GLN A 101 -32.51 18.40 22.52
N HIS A 102 -31.53 17.56 22.18
CA HIS A 102 -31.23 16.35 22.95
C HIS A 102 -30.75 16.66 24.38
N ASN A 103 -29.92 17.69 24.56
CA ASN A 103 -29.50 18.15 25.89
C ASN A 103 -30.66 18.75 26.71
N HIS A 104 -31.58 19.49 26.08
CA HIS A 104 -32.75 20.05 26.77
C HIS A 104 -33.73 18.94 27.23
N GLN A 105 -33.88 17.89 26.41
CA GLN A 105 -34.71 16.74 26.73
C GLN A 105 -34.15 15.92 27.92
N ASN A 106 -32.83 15.81 28.05
CA ASN A 106 -32.18 15.21 29.24
C ASN A 106 -32.32 16.08 30.50
N GLN A 107 -32.32 17.42 30.39
CA GLN A 107 -32.50 18.30 31.56
C GLN A 107 -33.91 18.25 32.15
N GLN A 108 -34.94 17.90 31.37
CA GLN A 108 -36.32 17.82 31.87
C GLN A 108 -36.64 16.54 32.68
N MET A 109 -35.74 15.54 32.72
CA MET A 109 -35.98 14.28 33.45
C MET A 109 -35.33 14.20 34.85
N GLN A 110 -34.78 15.29 35.40
CA GLN A 110 -34.10 15.28 36.71
C GLN A 110 -34.84 15.99 37.87
N HIS A 111 -36.07 16.46 37.66
CA HIS A 111 -36.87 17.12 38.70
C HIS A 111 -38.30 16.59 38.79
N HIS A 112 -38.52 15.56 39.63
CA HIS A 112 -39.70 15.43 40.50
C HIS A 112 -39.59 14.19 41.43
N TRP A 113 -39.19 14.40 42.69
CA TRP A 113 -39.48 13.50 43.82
C TRP A 113 -39.72 14.35 45.08
N PRO A 114 -40.88 14.23 45.75
CA PRO A 114 -41.20 15.05 46.93
C PRO A 114 -40.67 14.44 48.23
N SER A 115 -40.02 15.25 49.05
CA SER A 115 -39.53 14.85 50.37
C SER A 115 -40.51 15.25 51.49
N ARG A 116 -40.88 14.30 52.35
CA ARG A 116 -41.47 14.56 53.69
C ARG A 116 -40.98 13.53 54.71
N LEU A 117 -40.51 14.03 55.85
CA LEU A 117 -40.15 13.26 57.04
C LEU A 117 -41.26 13.34 58.08
N GLY A 118 -41.35 12.33 58.95
CA GLY A 118 -42.18 12.34 60.17
C GLY A 118 -41.53 11.47 61.26
N PRO A 119 -41.76 11.73 62.56
CA PRO A 119 -40.82 11.30 63.61
C PRO A 119 -41.31 10.20 64.56
N ILE A 120 -40.36 9.35 64.98
CA ILE A 120 -40.16 8.77 66.33
C ILE A 120 -41.30 7.93 66.97
N GLY A 121 -40.99 6.66 67.28
CA GLY A 121 -41.73 5.82 68.24
C GLY A 121 -41.15 4.39 68.37
N PRO A 122 -40.56 3.97 69.51
CA PRO A 122 -39.76 2.73 69.58
C PRO A 122 -40.37 1.60 70.44
N TRP A 123 -40.04 0.34 70.12
CA TRP A 123 -40.04 -0.79 71.07
C TRP A 123 -38.93 -1.81 70.75
N LEU A 124 -38.38 -2.44 71.80
CA LEU A 124 -37.34 -3.48 71.75
C LEU A 124 -37.94 -4.88 71.89
N GLY A 125 -37.32 -5.90 71.29
CA GLY A 125 -37.67 -7.32 71.52
C GLY A 125 -36.77 -8.32 70.79
N ALA A 126 -36.47 -9.44 71.46
CA ALA A 126 -35.67 -10.62 71.05
C ALA A 126 -35.37 -10.79 69.53
N MET A 127 -34.10 -10.84 69.08
CA MET A 127 -33.08 -11.90 69.24
C MET A 127 -33.25 -13.17 68.37
N THR A 128 -32.10 -13.72 67.94
CA THR A 128 -31.85 -15.13 67.55
C THR A 128 -32.72 -15.77 66.45
N ALA A 129 -32.58 -15.28 65.21
CA ALA A 129 -32.73 -16.10 64.00
C ALA A 129 -31.98 -15.48 62.79
N TYR A 130 -32.16 -14.17 62.60
CA TYR A 130 -31.89 -13.50 61.33
C TYR A 130 -30.41 -13.47 60.86
N ARG A 131 -29.44 -13.52 61.79
CA ARG A 131 -28.01 -13.29 61.49
C ARG A 131 -27.33 -14.34 60.60
N LEU A 132 -27.84 -15.57 60.52
CA LEU A 132 -27.32 -16.57 59.57
C LEU A 132 -27.93 -16.37 58.17
N LEU A 133 -29.23 -16.07 58.10
CA LEU A 133 -29.95 -15.87 56.85
C LEU A 133 -29.50 -14.59 56.12
N THR A 134 -29.12 -13.53 56.85
CA THR A 134 -28.52 -12.32 56.26
C THR A 134 -27.14 -12.57 55.65
N ILE A 135 -26.36 -13.53 56.15
CA ILE A 135 -25.05 -13.84 55.54
C ILE A 135 -25.25 -14.53 54.19
N SER A 136 -26.18 -15.50 54.10
CA SER A 136 -26.57 -16.12 52.82
C SER A 136 -27.08 -15.08 51.82
N LEU A 137 -27.88 -14.10 52.27
CA LEU A 137 -28.42 -13.05 51.41
C LEU A 137 -27.35 -12.03 50.97
N LEU A 138 -26.40 -11.67 51.84
CA LEU A 138 -25.31 -10.72 51.53
C LEU A 138 -24.23 -11.33 50.63
N ILE A 139 -23.94 -12.63 50.74
CA ILE A 139 -23.05 -13.33 49.80
C ILE A 139 -23.64 -13.30 48.38
N GLY A 140 -24.97 -13.43 48.25
CA GLY A 140 -25.66 -13.27 46.95
C GLY A 140 -25.66 -11.84 46.38
N ILE A 141 -25.29 -10.84 47.17
CA ILE A 141 -25.24 -9.41 46.77
C ILE A 141 -23.80 -8.92 46.52
N LEU A 142 -22.79 -9.74 46.87
CA LEU A 142 -21.36 -9.46 46.64
C LEU A 142 -20.71 -10.31 45.54
N CYS A 143 -21.51 -11.07 44.77
CA CYS A 143 -21.14 -11.32 43.39
C CYS A 143 -21.32 -10.01 42.60
N PRO A 144 -20.28 -9.43 41.98
CA PRO A 144 -20.52 -8.42 40.96
C PRO A 144 -21.31 -9.10 39.85
N HIS A 145 -22.57 -8.68 39.66
CA HIS A 145 -23.31 -9.05 38.47
C HIS A 145 -22.58 -8.43 37.28
N HIS A 146 -21.72 -9.23 36.64
CA HIS A 146 -21.20 -8.92 35.32
C HIS A 146 -22.42 -8.70 34.43
N VAL A 147 -22.63 -7.44 34.02
CA VAL A 147 -23.57 -7.12 32.96
C VAL A 147 -22.90 -7.64 31.69
N GLN A 148 -23.09 -8.93 31.42
CA GLN A 148 -22.76 -9.50 30.12
C GLN A 148 -23.58 -8.73 29.09
N GLY A 149 -22.88 -8.10 28.14
CA GLY A 149 -23.55 -7.55 26.97
C GLY A 149 -24.20 -8.66 26.15
N ALA A 150 -25.11 -8.30 25.26
CA ALA A 150 -25.73 -9.26 24.35
C ALA A 150 -24.68 -9.88 23.41
N ASP A 151 -24.41 -11.19 23.53
CA ASP A 151 -23.36 -11.87 22.76
C ASP A 151 -23.47 -11.62 21.23
N PRO A 152 -22.34 -11.40 20.53
CA PRO A 152 -22.31 -11.10 19.11
C PRO A 152 -22.87 -12.25 18.26
N LYS A 153 -23.61 -11.94 17.20
CA LYS A 153 -24.46 -12.91 16.49
C LYS A 153 -23.98 -13.17 15.06
N PHE A 154 -23.78 -14.43 14.69
CA PHE A 154 -23.49 -14.82 13.31
C PHE A 154 -24.70 -14.57 12.39
N ASP A 155 -24.43 -13.97 11.22
CA ASP A 155 -25.42 -13.74 10.16
C ASP A 155 -25.97 -15.09 9.66
N PRO A 156 -27.28 -15.34 9.78
CA PRO A 156 -27.88 -16.63 9.43
C PRO A 156 -27.73 -16.99 7.95
N THR A 157 -27.52 -16.01 7.06
CA THR A 157 -27.29 -16.25 5.63
C THR A 157 -25.89 -16.80 5.32
N THR A 158 -24.92 -16.60 6.22
CA THR A 158 -23.52 -17.07 6.08
C THR A 158 -23.20 -18.30 6.95
N ARG A 159 -24.23 -19.03 7.42
CA ARG A 159 -24.04 -20.21 8.27
C ARG A 159 -23.38 -21.35 7.51
N MET A 160 -22.13 -21.64 7.88
CA MET A 160 -21.23 -22.61 7.24
C MET A 160 -21.53 -24.09 7.61
N ARG A 161 -22.82 -24.45 7.68
CA ARG A 161 -23.31 -25.76 8.16
C ARG A 161 -22.64 -26.95 7.48
N LEU A 162 -22.67 -26.93 6.15
CA LEU A 162 -21.87 -27.72 5.24
C LEU A 162 -21.56 -26.80 4.06
N VAL A 163 -20.33 -26.84 3.55
CA VAL A 163 -19.93 -26.15 2.32
C VAL A 163 -19.22 -27.14 1.39
N LEU A 164 -19.60 -27.11 0.12
CA LEU A 164 -19.01 -27.93 -0.93
C LEU A 164 -17.86 -27.16 -1.58
N VAL A 165 -16.63 -27.50 -1.20
CA VAL A 165 -15.41 -26.88 -1.73
C VAL A 165 -14.93 -27.68 -2.94
N PRO A 166 -14.54 -27.06 -4.08
CA PRO A 166 -13.98 -27.80 -5.21
C PRO A 166 -12.71 -28.57 -4.83
N ALA A 167 -12.57 -29.83 -5.26
CA ALA A 167 -11.41 -30.67 -4.93
C ALA A 167 -10.06 -30.16 -5.50
N ASP A 168 -10.10 -29.26 -6.48
CA ASP A 168 -8.98 -28.56 -7.11
C ASP A 168 -8.69 -27.18 -6.48
N ALA A 169 -9.50 -26.72 -5.51
CA ALA A 169 -9.35 -25.41 -4.88
C ALA A 169 -7.92 -25.14 -4.36
N GLN A 170 -7.40 -23.96 -4.70
CA GLN A 170 -6.00 -23.60 -4.44
C GLN A 170 -5.74 -23.43 -2.93
N VAL A 171 -4.60 -23.95 -2.45
CA VAL A 171 -4.14 -23.67 -1.08
C VAL A 171 -3.78 -22.18 -0.96
N ASN A 172 -4.14 -21.58 0.16
CA ASN A 172 -4.17 -20.15 0.47
C ASN A 172 -5.27 -19.33 -0.25
N SER A 173 -6.23 -19.98 -0.94
CA SER A 173 -7.43 -19.27 -1.43
C SER A 173 -8.49 -19.09 -0.34
N VAL A 174 -9.27 -18.00 -0.45
CA VAL A 174 -10.49 -17.78 0.32
C VAL A 174 -11.60 -18.66 -0.26
N ILE A 175 -12.05 -19.66 0.50
CA ILE A 175 -13.10 -20.60 0.06
C ILE A 175 -14.51 -20.17 0.50
N TYR A 176 -14.61 -19.40 1.59
CA TYR A 176 -15.88 -19.02 2.20
C TYR A 176 -15.71 -17.74 3.03
N ARG A 177 -16.82 -17.06 3.35
CA ARG A 177 -16.84 -15.92 4.25
C ARG A 177 -17.95 -15.99 5.29
N LEU A 178 -17.57 -15.86 6.56
CA LEU A 178 -18.47 -15.67 7.70
C LEU A 178 -18.79 -14.18 7.89
N ARG A 179 -19.98 -13.89 8.42
CA ARG A 179 -20.40 -12.55 8.82
C ARG A 179 -21.01 -12.60 10.22
N ALA A 180 -20.81 -11.54 11.02
CA ALA A 180 -21.40 -11.41 12.36
C ALA A 180 -21.73 -9.95 12.68
N THR A 181 -22.69 -9.75 13.57
CA THR A 181 -23.22 -8.43 13.97
C THR A 181 -23.30 -8.35 15.48
N ASP A 182 -22.94 -7.19 16.03
CA ASP A 182 -23.17 -6.88 17.44
C ASP A 182 -24.38 -5.94 17.61
N GLU A 183 -25.25 -6.24 18.58
CA GLU A 183 -26.46 -5.45 18.86
C GLU A 183 -26.20 -4.25 19.78
N GLU A 184 -25.12 -4.25 20.55
CA GLU A 184 -24.65 -3.12 21.36
C GLU A 184 -23.67 -2.20 20.58
N PHE A 185 -23.41 -2.54 19.32
CA PHE A 185 -22.40 -1.93 18.45
C PHE A 185 -20.97 -2.02 19.01
N ASP A 186 -20.66 -3.11 19.72
CA ASP A 186 -19.31 -3.43 20.17
C ASP A 186 -18.46 -3.96 19.01
N TYR A 187 -17.40 -3.22 18.68
CA TYR A 187 -16.59 -3.45 17.49
C TYR A 187 -15.12 -3.01 17.74
N PRO A 188 -14.13 -3.72 17.19
CA PRO A 188 -14.23 -4.81 16.21
C PRO A 188 -14.58 -6.17 16.80
N LEU A 189 -15.40 -6.95 16.10
CA LEU A 189 -15.56 -8.37 16.42
C LEU A 189 -14.37 -9.18 15.90
N THR A 190 -13.87 -10.09 16.73
CA THR A 190 -12.72 -10.96 16.42
C THR A 190 -13.20 -12.40 16.22
N PHE A 191 -12.80 -13.03 15.12
CA PHE A 191 -13.15 -14.41 14.78
C PHE A 191 -11.95 -15.33 15.01
N GLU A 192 -12.16 -16.44 15.74
CA GLU A 192 -11.14 -17.40 16.14
C GLU A 192 -11.65 -18.85 15.98
N PHE A 193 -10.75 -19.84 15.98
CA PHE A 193 -11.15 -21.24 16.10
C PHE A 193 -11.25 -21.67 17.56
N VAL A 194 -12.20 -22.57 17.86
CA VAL A 194 -12.33 -23.18 19.19
C VAL A 194 -11.53 -24.49 19.22
N GLY A 195 -10.31 -24.40 19.76
CA GLY A 195 -9.38 -25.52 19.91
C GLY A 195 -8.46 -25.76 18.71
N ASP A 196 -7.41 -26.55 18.90
CA ASP A 196 -6.26 -26.65 17.98
C ASP A 196 -6.53 -27.43 16.68
N ALA A 197 -7.65 -28.17 16.59
CA ALA A 197 -7.84 -29.21 15.58
C ALA A 197 -7.94 -28.69 14.13
N SER A 198 -8.55 -27.53 13.91
CA SER A 198 -8.92 -27.05 12.56
C SER A 198 -7.82 -26.25 11.84
N ALA A 199 -6.91 -25.62 12.58
CA ALA A 199 -5.86 -24.75 12.06
C ALA A 199 -4.91 -25.44 11.04
N SER A 200 -4.87 -26.78 11.05
CA SER A 200 -4.09 -27.62 10.13
C SER A 200 -4.65 -27.74 8.70
N THR A 201 -5.90 -27.32 8.49
CA THR A 201 -6.66 -27.49 7.24
C THR A 201 -7.28 -26.19 6.74
N VAL A 202 -7.73 -25.32 7.65
CA VAL A 202 -8.26 -23.98 7.33
C VAL A 202 -7.71 -22.93 8.32
N LYS A 203 -7.57 -21.70 7.84
CA LYS A 203 -7.27 -20.49 8.62
C LYS A 203 -8.51 -19.59 8.64
N VAL A 204 -8.78 -18.92 9.75
CA VAL A 204 -9.76 -17.83 9.84
C VAL A 204 -9.02 -16.49 9.85
N GLU A 205 -9.50 -15.54 9.05
CA GLU A 205 -8.92 -14.20 8.93
C GLU A 205 -10.01 -13.14 9.14
N SER A 206 -9.97 -12.48 10.30
CA SER A 206 -10.89 -11.38 10.63
C SER A 206 -10.62 -10.17 9.75
N LEU A 207 -11.66 -9.62 9.12
CA LEU A 207 -11.56 -8.48 8.21
C LEU A 207 -11.78 -7.15 8.95
N PRO A 208 -11.17 -6.03 8.52
CA PRO A 208 -11.25 -4.75 9.22
C PRO A 208 -12.68 -4.29 9.48
N CYS A 209 -13.08 -4.32 10.75
CA CYS A 209 -14.41 -3.95 11.20
C CYS A 209 -14.39 -2.69 12.07
N THR A 210 -15.44 -1.88 12.00
CA THR A 210 -15.59 -0.65 12.78
C THR A 210 -17.07 -0.43 13.09
N LYS A 211 -17.39 0.42 14.06
CA LYS A 211 -18.77 0.82 14.39
C LYS A 211 -19.60 1.44 13.26
N TYR A 212 -18.96 1.82 12.13
CA TYR A 212 -19.65 2.30 10.93
C TYR A 212 -20.08 1.14 10.01
N ASN A 213 -19.40 -0.01 10.13
CA ASN A 213 -19.68 -1.24 9.42
C ASN A 213 -20.41 -2.19 10.39
N SER A 214 -21.74 -2.05 10.54
CA SER A 214 -22.57 -2.84 11.48
C SER A 214 -22.64 -4.36 11.19
N VAL A 215 -21.73 -4.88 10.37
CA VAL A 215 -21.52 -6.31 10.11
C VAL A 215 -20.02 -6.55 9.92
N CYS A 216 -19.38 -7.21 10.89
CA CYS A 216 -18.02 -7.71 10.72
C CYS A 216 -17.99 -8.97 9.85
N GLN A 217 -16.83 -9.27 9.30
CA GLN A 217 -16.65 -10.36 8.35
C GLN A 217 -15.34 -11.11 8.63
N ALA A 218 -15.27 -12.39 8.28
CA ALA A 218 -14.03 -13.16 8.30
C ALA A 218 -13.93 -14.12 7.11
N ASN A 219 -12.79 -14.11 6.43
CA ASN A 219 -12.47 -15.09 5.39
C ASN A 219 -12.11 -16.44 6.05
N ILE A 220 -12.56 -17.53 5.45
CA ILE A 220 -12.02 -18.87 5.69
C ILE A 220 -11.09 -19.21 4.53
N VAL A 221 -9.82 -19.41 4.84
CA VAL A 221 -8.73 -19.62 3.89
C VAL A 221 -8.28 -21.07 3.95
N LEU A 222 -8.22 -21.75 2.81
CA LEU A 222 -7.81 -23.15 2.73
C LEU A 222 -6.30 -23.29 2.99
N GLN A 223 -5.88 -24.07 3.98
CA GLN A 223 -4.45 -24.31 4.30
C GLN A 223 -3.93 -25.66 3.78
N ARG A 224 -4.83 -26.57 3.42
CA ARG A 224 -4.50 -27.90 2.87
C ARG A 224 -5.59 -28.33 1.90
N ARG A 225 -5.21 -28.99 0.79
CA ARG A 225 -6.19 -29.65 -0.11
C ARG A 225 -7.04 -30.64 0.67
N LEU A 226 -8.34 -30.67 0.40
CA LEU A 226 -9.28 -31.59 1.02
C LEU A 226 -9.32 -32.95 0.29
N GLU A 227 -9.63 -34.01 1.02
CA GLU A 227 -9.85 -35.35 0.47
C GLU A 227 -11.34 -35.50 0.08
N PRO A 228 -11.67 -35.84 -1.18
CA PRO A 228 -13.06 -36.02 -1.61
C PRO A 228 -13.82 -37.05 -0.77
N GLY A 229 -15.03 -36.69 -0.33
CA GLY A 229 -15.86 -37.53 0.54
C GLY A 229 -15.45 -37.53 2.03
N ARG A 230 -14.39 -36.81 2.42
CA ARG A 230 -14.02 -36.60 3.83
C ARG A 230 -14.62 -35.29 4.34
N TYR A 231 -15.33 -35.38 5.47
CA TYR A 231 -15.83 -34.23 6.20
C TYR A 231 -14.76 -33.67 7.14
N TYR A 232 -14.69 -32.35 7.21
CA TYR A 232 -13.80 -31.59 8.08
C TYR A 232 -14.65 -30.64 8.92
N ASP A 233 -15.03 -31.11 10.11
CA ASP A 233 -15.86 -30.37 11.06
C ASP A 233 -14.99 -29.50 11.98
N PHE A 234 -15.41 -28.26 12.22
CA PHE A 234 -14.71 -27.32 13.10
C PHE A 234 -15.67 -26.32 13.75
N GLN A 235 -15.16 -25.54 14.69
CA GLN A 235 -15.92 -24.50 15.39
C GLN A 235 -15.21 -23.16 15.26
N VAL A 236 -15.95 -22.13 14.85
CA VAL A 236 -15.49 -20.74 14.83
C VAL A 236 -16.26 -19.99 15.91
N SER A 237 -15.54 -19.31 16.80
CA SER A 237 -16.13 -18.32 17.71
C SER A 237 -15.99 -16.92 17.14
N VAL A 238 -16.93 -16.05 17.51
CA VAL A 238 -16.84 -14.60 17.32
C VAL A 238 -16.96 -13.94 18.69
N LYS A 239 -16.05 -13.01 18.98
CA LYS A 239 -15.91 -12.30 20.26
C LYS A 239 -16.07 -10.79 20.07
N ASP A 240 -16.68 -10.13 21.05
CA ASP A 240 -16.70 -8.66 21.17
C ASP A 240 -15.51 -8.14 22.00
N THR A 241 -15.50 -6.84 22.36
CA THR A 241 -14.40 -6.25 23.15
C THR A 241 -14.62 -6.31 24.68
N LYS A 242 -15.84 -6.61 25.14
CA LYS A 242 -16.20 -6.82 26.55
C LYS A 242 -16.01 -8.27 27.01
N GLY A 243 -15.90 -9.22 26.07
CA GLY A 243 -15.74 -10.66 26.31
C GLY A 243 -16.99 -11.52 26.07
N GLY A 244 -18.06 -10.98 25.47
CA GLY A 244 -19.17 -11.79 24.96
C GLY A 244 -18.72 -12.61 23.75
N MET A 245 -19.30 -13.81 23.58
CA MET A 245 -18.82 -14.78 22.59
C MET A 245 -19.89 -15.79 22.15
N THR A 246 -20.17 -15.83 20.85
CA THR A 246 -20.95 -16.91 20.21
C THR A 246 -20.04 -17.85 19.43
N THR A 247 -20.36 -19.15 19.43
CA THR A 247 -19.67 -20.18 18.63
C THR A 247 -20.60 -20.80 17.59
N GLN A 248 -20.07 -21.06 16.38
CA GLN A 248 -20.78 -21.74 15.29
C GLN A 248 -20.04 -23.02 14.85
N LEU A 249 -20.77 -24.13 14.82
CA LEU A 249 -20.35 -25.37 14.16
C LEU A 249 -20.33 -25.18 12.63
N CYS A 250 -19.22 -25.57 12.01
CA CYS A 250 -18.94 -25.44 10.59
C CYS A 250 -18.47 -26.79 10.03
N SER A 251 -18.82 -27.13 8.79
CA SER A 251 -18.35 -28.34 8.11
C SER A 251 -17.99 -28.03 6.65
N ILE A 252 -16.92 -28.64 6.16
CA ILE A 252 -16.54 -28.61 4.74
C ILE A 252 -16.23 -30.03 4.23
N THR A 253 -16.45 -30.25 2.94
CA THR A 253 -16.05 -31.46 2.23
C THR A 253 -15.64 -31.11 0.80
N ALA A 254 -14.74 -31.91 0.20
CA ALA A 254 -14.38 -31.76 -1.20
C ALA A 254 -15.45 -32.36 -2.10
N THR A 255 -15.97 -31.57 -3.04
CA THR A 255 -16.80 -32.05 -4.15
C THR A 255 -15.97 -32.20 -5.43
N ASN A 256 -16.34 -33.18 -6.26
CA ASN A 256 -15.70 -33.42 -7.56
C ASN A 256 -16.18 -32.44 -8.65
N PHE A 257 -17.21 -31.63 -8.38
CA PHE A 257 -17.62 -30.57 -9.27
C PHE A 257 -16.74 -29.33 -9.07
N THR A 258 -16.24 -28.79 -10.18
CA THR A 258 -15.44 -27.56 -10.25
C THR A 258 -15.86 -26.76 -11.47
N THR A 259 -15.90 -25.43 -11.35
CA THR A 259 -16.01 -24.53 -12.49
C THR A 259 -14.61 -24.00 -12.80
N PRO A 260 -14.05 -24.25 -14.00
CA PRO A 260 -12.72 -23.77 -14.35
C PRO A 260 -12.56 -22.26 -14.16
N HIS A 261 -11.41 -21.81 -13.66
CA HIS A 261 -11.15 -20.39 -13.40
C HIS A 261 -11.35 -19.51 -14.66
N ASP A 262 -11.01 -20.00 -15.86
CA ASP A 262 -11.24 -19.27 -17.13
C ASP A 262 -12.72 -19.18 -17.55
N LEU A 263 -13.62 -19.97 -16.92
CA LEU A 263 -15.06 -19.85 -17.10
C LEU A 263 -15.68 -18.89 -16.06
N ILE A 264 -15.12 -18.85 -14.84
CA ILE A 264 -15.49 -17.86 -13.82
C ILE A 264 -15.00 -16.47 -14.25
N PHE A 265 -13.74 -16.36 -14.66
CA PHE A 265 -13.03 -15.14 -15.07
C PHE A 265 -12.62 -15.19 -16.56
N PRO A 266 -13.58 -15.08 -17.52
CA PRO A 266 -13.30 -15.16 -18.96
C PRO A 266 -12.41 -14.03 -19.50
N HIS A 267 -12.23 -12.94 -18.74
CA HIS A 267 -11.14 -12.00 -18.96
C HIS A 267 -10.42 -11.78 -17.64
N LYS A 268 -9.12 -12.10 -17.63
CA LYS A 268 -8.21 -11.89 -16.51
C LYS A 268 -7.11 -10.91 -16.96
N PRO A 269 -6.81 -9.88 -16.15
CA PRO A 269 -5.73 -8.95 -16.46
C PRO A 269 -4.37 -9.68 -16.38
N GLY A 270 -3.37 -9.11 -17.05
CA GLY A 270 -2.03 -9.68 -17.10
C GLY A 270 -1.18 -9.33 -15.86
N ILE A 271 0.14 -9.28 -16.07
CA ILE A 271 1.00 -8.45 -15.22
C ILE A 271 0.66 -7.00 -15.58
N ILE A 272 0.17 -6.25 -14.59
CA ILE A 272 -0.17 -4.84 -14.75
C ILE A 272 1.08 -4.02 -14.47
N MET A 273 1.42 -3.09 -15.35
CA MET A 273 2.56 -2.17 -15.19
C MET A 273 2.03 -0.73 -15.08
N ILE A 274 2.53 0.03 -14.10
CA ILE A 274 2.10 1.40 -13.83
C ILE A 274 3.29 2.23 -13.31
N PRO A 275 3.60 3.41 -13.88
CA PRO A 275 4.63 4.29 -13.32
C PRO A 275 4.22 4.82 -11.95
N GLU A 276 5.18 5.05 -11.06
CA GLU A 276 4.85 5.51 -9.71
C GLU A 276 4.24 6.91 -9.65
N ASP A 277 4.63 7.75 -10.61
CA ASP A 277 4.07 9.08 -10.82
C ASP A 277 2.56 9.05 -11.15
N ALA A 278 1.98 7.89 -11.48
CA ALA A 278 0.60 7.76 -11.90
C ALA A 278 -0.38 8.41 -10.91
N LYS A 279 -1.22 9.30 -11.42
CA LYS A 279 -2.09 10.12 -10.57
C LYS A 279 -3.24 9.30 -9.99
N ARG A 280 -3.72 9.68 -8.80
CA ARG A 280 -4.93 9.10 -8.19
C ARG A 280 -6.10 9.14 -9.16
N GLY A 281 -6.77 8.00 -9.33
CA GLY A 281 -7.87 7.82 -10.28
C GLY A 281 -7.45 7.23 -11.63
N THR A 282 -6.15 7.02 -11.88
CA THR A 282 -5.67 6.20 -13.02
C THR A 282 -6.34 4.83 -12.96
N GLU A 283 -6.93 4.42 -14.08
CA GLU A 283 -7.52 3.10 -14.30
C GLU A 283 -6.44 2.20 -14.92
N LEU A 284 -6.31 0.97 -14.41
CA LEU A 284 -5.18 0.09 -14.72
C LEU A 284 -5.59 -0.94 -15.79
N ASP A 285 -6.29 -1.97 -15.36
CA ASP A 285 -6.83 -3.04 -16.20
C ASP A 285 -8.16 -3.53 -15.58
N TYR A 286 -8.88 -4.40 -16.28
CA TYR A 286 -10.19 -4.89 -15.86
C TYR A 286 -10.25 -6.41 -15.80
N VAL A 287 -11.22 -6.90 -15.02
CA VAL A 287 -11.64 -8.29 -14.98
C VAL A 287 -13.08 -8.38 -15.50
N ILE A 288 -13.43 -9.49 -16.13
CA ILE A 288 -14.84 -9.89 -16.31
C ILE A 288 -15.04 -11.18 -15.52
N ALA A 289 -16.08 -11.22 -14.69
CA ALA A 289 -16.55 -12.42 -14.03
C ALA A 289 -17.96 -12.82 -14.49
N ARG A 290 -18.24 -14.13 -14.52
CA ARG A 290 -19.55 -14.72 -14.79
C ARG A 290 -20.24 -15.18 -13.50
N LYS A 291 -21.56 -15.00 -13.40
CA LYS A 291 -22.35 -15.59 -12.30
C LYS A 291 -22.63 -17.09 -12.53
N ASN A 292 -23.02 -17.80 -11.47
CA ASN A 292 -23.61 -19.16 -11.49
C ASN A 292 -24.96 -19.01 -12.25
N PRO A 293 -25.17 -19.60 -13.45
CA PRO A 293 -26.35 -19.31 -14.29
C PRO A 293 -27.72 -19.50 -13.62
N LEU A 294 -27.87 -20.55 -12.80
CA LEU A 294 -29.07 -20.86 -11.99
C LEU A 294 -29.31 -19.86 -10.82
N PHE A 295 -28.36 -18.98 -10.49
CA PHE A 295 -28.53 -17.97 -9.44
C PHE A 295 -29.07 -16.67 -10.01
N GLN A 296 -29.97 -16.03 -9.26
CA GLN A 296 -30.72 -14.84 -9.70
C GLN A 296 -30.00 -13.51 -9.37
N LYS A 297 -28.97 -13.54 -8.54
CA LYS A 297 -28.16 -12.35 -8.22
C LYS A 297 -26.95 -12.27 -9.16
N PRO A 298 -26.47 -11.06 -9.50
CA PRO A 298 -25.19 -10.91 -10.20
C PRO A 298 -24.03 -11.42 -9.33
N VAL A 299 -22.91 -11.76 -9.97
CA VAL A 299 -21.62 -11.89 -9.29
C VAL A 299 -21.14 -10.50 -8.89
N TYR A 300 -20.71 -10.34 -7.64
CA TYR A 300 -20.04 -9.16 -7.15
C TYR A 300 -18.53 -9.43 -7.05
N LEU A 301 -17.77 -8.37 -7.25
CA LEU A 301 -16.31 -8.39 -7.21
C LEU A 301 -15.78 -7.59 -6.02
N GLU A 302 -14.76 -8.12 -5.38
CA GLU A 302 -13.97 -7.45 -4.34
C GLU A 302 -12.49 -7.49 -4.72
N LEU A 303 -11.73 -6.50 -4.26
CA LEU A 303 -10.27 -6.44 -4.41
C LEU A 303 -9.60 -6.45 -3.04
N TRP A 304 -8.63 -7.35 -2.89
CA TRP A 304 -7.84 -7.56 -1.68
C TRP A 304 -6.34 -7.41 -1.98
N GLY A 305 -5.53 -7.21 -0.94
CA GLY A 305 -4.09 -6.95 -1.06
C GLY A 305 -3.71 -5.61 -0.44
N SER A 306 -3.64 -4.54 -1.26
CA SER A 306 -3.19 -3.20 -0.85
C SER A 306 -4.31 -2.16 -0.86
N PRO A 307 -4.41 -1.27 0.16
CA PRO A 307 -5.41 -0.19 0.21
C PRO A 307 -5.13 0.95 -0.79
N LEU A 308 -4.00 0.91 -1.50
CA LEU A 308 -3.69 1.88 -2.56
C LEU A 308 -4.48 1.62 -3.85
N PHE A 309 -5.14 0.47 -3.98
CA PHE A 309 -5.95 0.11 -5.15
C PHE A 309 -7.40 -0.16 -4.74
N ALA A 310 -8.33 0.08 -5.66
CA ALA A 310 -9.73 -0.31 -5.52
C ALA A 310 -10.28 -0.86 -6.84
N ILE A 311 -11.45 -1.48 -6.75
CA ILE A 311 -12.18 -2.01 -7.90
C ILE A 311 -13.53 -1.30 -8.06
N ARG A 312 -13.82 -0.83 -9.27
CA ARG A 312 -15.09 -0.21 -9.64
C ARG A 312 -15.84 -1.19 -10.53
N GLN A 313 -16.88 -1.80 -9.99
CA GLN A 313 -17.64 -2.85 -10.67
C GLN A 313 -18.90 -2.33 -11.38
N LYS A 314 -19.26 -2.98 -12.49
CA LYS A 314 -20.36 -2.64 -13.38
C LYS A 314 -20.97 -3.92 -13.94
N ILE A 315 -22.28 -4.08 -13.81
CA ILE A 315 -23.00 -5.19 -14.44
C ILE A 315 -23.10 -4.87 -15.94
N VAL A 316 -22.58 -5.76 -16.79
CA VAL A 316 -22.50 -5.58 -18.26
C VAL A 316 -23.57 -6.38 -18.99
N SER A 317 -23.97 -7.53 -18.45
CA SER A 317 -25.09 -8.34 -18.93
C SER A 317 -25.79 -9.02 -17.75
N SER A 318 -26.87 -9.78 -17.98
CA SER A 318 -27.47 -10.58 -16.90
C SER A 318 -26.49 -11.58 -16.28
N GLU A 319 -25.53 -12.07 -17.08
CA GLU A 319 -24.60 -13.13 -16.68
C GLU A 319 -23.21 -12.62 -16.27
N THR A 320 -22.85 -11.35 -16.52
CA THR A 320 -21.47 -10.86 -16.42
C THR A 320 -21.33 -9.52 -15.69
N THR A 321 -20.40 -9.47 -14.74
CA THR A 321 -19.93 -8.23 -14.09
C THR A 321 -18.49 -7.94 -14.54
N GLU A 322 -18.26 -6.69 -14.92
CA GLU A 322 -16.95 -6.09 -15.21
C GLU A 322 -16.44 -5.38 -13.96
N GLY A 323 -15.13 -5.44 -13.69
CA GLY A 323 -14.50 -4.73 -12.57
C GLY A 323 -13.20 -4.07 -13.01
N THR A 324 -13.19 -2.74 -13.08
CA THR A 324 -11.96 -1.96 -13.39
C THR A 324 -11.15 -1.76 -12.11
N VAL A 325 -9.87 -2.15 -12.12
CA VAL A 325 -8.93 -1.81 -11.03
C VAL A 325 -8.41 -0.39 -11.25
N PHE A 326 -8.36 0.41 -10.19
CA PHE A 326 -7.92 1.82 -10.26
C PHE A 326 -7.15 2.25 -9.00
N LEU A 327 -6.30 3.26 -9.16
CA LEU A 327 -5.38 3.75 -8.13
C LEU A 327 -6.06 4.77 -7.18
N LEU A 328 -5.93 4.58 -5.87
CA LEU A 328 -6.48 5.44 -4.81
C LEU A 328 -5.48 6.36 -4.12
N GLY A 329 -4.20 6.00 -4.07
CA GLY A 329 -3.13 6.76 -3.41
C GLY A 329 -1.90 6.93 -4.31
N PRO A 330 -0.85 7.64 -3.86
CA PRO A 330 0.42 7.65 -4.55
C PRO A 330 1.08 6.26 -4.51
N LEU A 331 1.93 5.99 -5.49
CA LEU A 331 2.90 4.90 -5.48
C LEU A 331 4.28 5.47 -5.11
N ASP A 332 5.24 4.57 -4.91
CA ASP A 332 6.57 4.81 -4.32
C ASP A 332 7.40 3.53 -4.57
N PHE A 333 8.20 3.52 -5.64
CA PHE A 333 8.96 2.36 -6.13
C PHE A 333 10.04 1.96 -5.11
N GLU A 334 10.78 2.95 -4.60
CA GLU A 334 11.82 2.86 -3.57
C GLU A 334 11.39 2.07 -2.34
N LYS A 335 10.10 2.16 -1.99
CA LYS A 335 9.47 1.49 -0.86
C LYS A 335 8.77 0.20 -1.27
N GLN A 336 8.06 0.18 -2.39
CA GLN A 336 7.33 -1.02 -2.85
C GLN A 336 7.08 -1.06 -4.37
N ALA A 337 8.09 -1.55 -5.10
CA ALA A 337 8.01 -1.84 -6.53
C ALA A 337 6.95 -2.89 -6.98
N MET A 338 6.33 -3.65 -6.08
CA MET A 338 5.40 -4.73 -6.44
C MET A 338 4.26 -4.96 -5.43
N TYR A 339 3.04 -5.15 -5.96
CA TYR A 339 1.85 -5.49 -5.19
C TYR A 339 1.21 -6.78 -5.70
N HIS A 340 1.04 -7.75 -4.80
CA HIS A 340 0.13 -8.88 -5.01
C HIS A 340 -1.27 -8.46 -4.57
N LEU A 341 -2.21 -8.51 -5.51
CA LEU A 341 -3.63 -8.27 -5.27
C LEU A 341 -4.41 -9.56 -5.52
N THR A 342 -5.61 -9.66 -4.95
CA THR A 342 -6.52 -10.78 -5.19
C THR A 342 -7.92 -10.26 -5.46
N ILE A 343 -8.48 -10.59 -6.61
CA ILE A 343 -9.89 -10.39 -6.87
C ILE A 343 -10.66 -11.60 -6.36
N LEU A 344 -11.72 -11.35 -5.58
CA LEU A 344 -12.67 -12.37 -5.15
C LEU A 344 -13.99 -12.18 -5.91
N ALA A 345 -14.48 -13.27 -6.52
CA ALA A 345 -15.83 -13.39 -7.03
C ALA A 345 -16.66 -14.24 -6.05
N ASN A 346 -17.77 -13.69 -5.55
CA ASN A 346 -18.73 -14.48 -4.77
C ASN A 346 -19.57 -15.38 -5.69
N ASP A 347 -20.15 -16.43 -5.14
CA ASP A 347 -21.06 -17.32 -5.86
C ASP A 347 -20.40 -18.00 -7.09
N ALA A 348 -19.10 -18.27 -7.00
CA ALA A 348 -18.39 -19.08 -7.98
C ALA A 348 -18.77 -20.57 -7.78
N TYR A 349 -19.27 -21.23 -8.83
CA TYR A 349 -19.87 -22.56 -8.66
C TYR A 349 -18.85 -23.67 -8.38
N ALA A 350 -19.02 -24.32 -7.23
CA ALA A 350 -18.55 -25.69 -7.02
C ALA A 350 -19.54 -26.66 -7.69
N GLU A 351 -20.75 -26.79 -7.13
CA GLU A 351 -21.81 -27.69 -7.64
C GLU A 351 -23.10 -26.92 -7.96
N PRO A 352 -23.59 -26.94 -9.22
CA PRO A 352 -24.67 -26.06 -9.65
C PRO A 352 -25.97 -26.18 -8.85
N GLY A 353 -26.37 -25.07 -8.24
CA GLY A 353 -27.62 -24.98 -7.47
C GLY A 353 -27.59 -25.63 -6.07
N GLN A 354 -26.49 -26.29 -5.66
CA GLN A 354 -26.36 -26.86 -4.31
C GLN A 354 -25.78 -25.87 -3.31
N ASP A 355 -24.72 -25.13 -3.68
CA ASP A 355 -24.09 -24.15 -2.80
C ASP A 355 -23.73 -22.84 -3.51
N SER A 356 -24.47 -21.78 -3.16
CA SER A 356 -24.36 -20.44 -3.74
C SER A 356 -23.54 -19.45 -2.89
N ARG A 357 -22.60 -19.98 -2.08
CA ARG A 357 -21.85 -19.20 -1.06
C ARG A 357 -20.33 -19.38 -1.16
N ASN A 358 -19.89 -20.18 -2.12
CA ASN A 358 -18.49 -20.36 -2.46
C ASN A 358 -17.88 -19.05 -3.00
N ILE A 359 -16.56 -18.93 -2.86
CA ILE A 359 -15.78 -17.80 -3.36
C ILE A 359 -14.67 -18.36 -4.26
N ALA A 360 -14.43 -17.71 -5.40
CA ALA A 360 -13.23 -17.95 -6.21
C ALA A 360 -12.31 -16.74 -6.14
N GLY A 361 -11.04 -16.99 -5.85
CA GLY A 361 -9.98 -15.99 -5.93
C GLY A 361 -9.26 -16.02 -7.27
N MET A 362 -8.70 -14.87 -7.66
CA MET A 362 -7.75 -14.74 -8.74
C MET A 362 -6.68 -13.73 -8.34
N GLU A 363 -5.42 -14.16 -8.34
CA GLU A 363 -4.28 -13.27 -8.06
C GLU A 363 -3.97 -12.38 -9.27
N ILE A 364 -3.54 -11.15 -8.99
CA ILE A 364 -3.07 -10.15 -9.97
C ILE A 364 -1.79 -9.55 -9.41
N VAL A 365 -0.79 -9.36 -10.26
CA VAL A 365 0.46 -8.68 -9.90
C VAL A 365 0.47 -7.31 -10.56
N VAL A 366 0.58 -6.26 -9.73
CA VAL A 366 0.88 -4.90 -10.17
C VAL A 366 2.36 -4.63 -9.92
N ILE A 367 3.09 -4.31 -10.97
CA ILE A 367 4.48 -3.87 -10.92
C ILE A 367 4.50 -2.35 -11.09
N VAL A 368 5.10 -1.67 -10.12
CA VAL A 368 5.40 -0.24 -10.22
C VAL A 368 6.62 -0.07 -11.11
N GLN A 369 6.58 0.88 -12.03
CA GLN A 369 7.72 1.28 -12.83
C GLN A 369 8.37 2.51 -12.20
N ASP A 370 9.68 2.40 -11.94
CA ASP A 370 10.59 3.48 -11.57
C ASP A 370 10.39 4.70 -12.49
N VAL A 371 10.23 5.88 -11.88
CA VAL A 371 10.30 7.18 -12.54
C VAL A 371 11.25 8.07 -11.76
N GLN A 372 12.26 8.60 -12.44
CA GLN A 372 13.35 9.38 -11.83
C GLN A 372 12.79 10.59 -11.04
N ASP A 373 12.74 10.49 -9.71
CA ASP A 373 12.12 11.47 -8.81
C ASP A 373 12.80 11.63 -7.44
N GLN A 374 13.83 10.81 -7.14
CA GLN A 374 14.63 10.89 -5.91
C GLN A 374 15.98 11.58 -6.14
N PRO A 375 16.27 12.73 -5.51
CA PRO A 375 17.53 13.45 -5.72
C PRO A 375 18.74 12.73 -5.09
N PRO A 376 19.97 13.02 -5.55
CA PRO A 376 21.19 12.43 -5.00
C PRO A 376 21.35 12.64 -3.50
N VAL A 377 21.78 11.59 -2.79
CA VAL A 377 21.97 11.60 -1.34
C VAL A 377 23.46 11.57 -1.01
N PHE A 378 23.94 12.58 -0.28
CA PHE A 378 25.32 12.62 0.24
C PHE A 378 25.55 11.50 1.28
N THR A 379 26.17 10.41 0.86
CA THR A 379 26.55 9.27 1.71
C THR A 379 27.85 9.53 2.50
N SER A 380 28.69 10.46 2.04
CA SER A 380 29.82 11.00 2.80
C SER A 380 29.95 12.51 2.59
N ALA A 381 29.66 13.30 3.62
CA ALA A 381 29.91 14.73 3.65
C ALA A 381 30.21 15.20 5.09
N PRO A 382 31.48 15.22 5.54
CA PRO A 382 31.85 15.62 6.89
C PRO A 382 31.45 17.08 7.18
N PRO A 383 30.42 17.35 8.01
CA PRO A 383 29.81 18.69 8.09
C PRO A 383 30.71 19.72 8.77
N VAL A 384 31.71 19.27 9.54
CA VAL A 384 32.72 20.08 10.19
C VAL A 384 34.09 19.48 9.88
N THR A 385 34.99 20.28 9.33
CA THR A 385 36.39 19.90 9.06
C THR A 385 37.33 20.98 9.60
N LYS A 386 38.37 20.59 10.34
CA LYS A 386 39.45 21.50 10.73
C LYS A 386 40.54 21.45 9.68
N LEU A 387 40.89 22.61 9.12
CA LEU A 387 41.97 22.71 8.13
C LEU A 387 43.33 22.58 8.84
N PRO A 388 44.25 21.75 8.32
CA PRO A 388 45.54 21.54 8.98
C PRO A 388 46.44 22.79 8.86
N PRO A 389 47.28 23.08 9.86
CA PRO A 389 48.26 24.17 9.77
C PRO A 389 49.28 23.86 8.67
N GLY A 390 49.46 24.80 7.73
CA GLY A 390 50.39 24.67 6.61
C GLY A 390 49.84 24.03 5.34
N ILE A 391 48.51 23.88 5.20
CA ILE A 391 47.87 23.55 3.92
C ILE A 391 48.12 24.65 2.86
N LEU A 392 48.42 24.25 1.63
CA LEU A 392 48.82 25.11 0.52
C LEU A 392 47.81 25.08 -0.64
N PRO A 393 47.80 26.10 -1.52
CA PRO A 393 47.05 26.04 -2.78
C PRO A 393 47.47 24.82 -3.62
N GLY A 394 46.49 24.00 -4.02
CA GLY A 394 46.67 22.69 -4.66
C GLY A 394 46.41 21.50 -3.74
N ASP A 395 46.40 21.68 -2.42
CA ASP A 395 46.15 20.58 -1.47
C ASP A 395 44.67 20.18 -1.42
N LYS A 396 44.43 18.86 -1.29
CA LYS A 396 43.11 18.28 -1.02
C LYS A 396 42.71 18.49 0.43
N ILE A 397 41.53 19.07 0.65
CA ILE A 397 40.95 19.32 1.97
C ILE A 397 40.14 18.12 2.44
N LEU A 398 39.17 17.69 1.62
CA LEU A 398 38.33 16.51 1.88
C LEU A 398 37.79 15.95 0.56
N GLN A 399 36.96 14.92 0.67
CA GLN A 399 36.18 14.38 -0.43
C GLN A 399 34.73 14.17 0.03
N VAL A 400 33.79 14.72 -0.73
CA VAL A 400 32.37 14.34 -0.60
C VAL A 400 32.09 13.13 -1.49
N HIS A 401 31.05 12.38 -1.14
CA HIS A 401 30.46 11.34 -1.98
C HIS A 401 28.95 11.40 -1.85
N ALA A 402 28.26 11.32 -2.98
CA ALA A 402 26.82 11.24 -3.12
C ALA A 402 26.48 10.15 -4.12
N GLU A 403 25.36 9.48 -3.86
CA GLU A 403 24.81 8.40 -4.70
C GLU A 403 23.40 8.81 -5.12
N ASP A 404 22.99 8.43 -6.33
CA ASP A 404 21.65 8.79 -6.81
C ASP A 404 20.55 8.11 -5.97
N GLY A 405 19.39 8.76 -5.88
CA GLY A 405 18.30 8.31 -5.01
C GLY A 405 17.48 7.16 -5.60
N ASP A 406 17.32 7.16 -6.93
CA ASP A 406 16.49 6.21 -7.68
C ASP A 406 17.12 4.81 -7.71
N LYS A 407 16.40 3.76 -7.29
CA LYS A 407 16.98 2.42 -7.09
C LYS A 407 16.94 1.50 -8.31
N GLY A 408 16.07 1.75 -9.29
CA GLY A 408 15.98 0.93 -10.50
C GLY A 408 16.92 1.42 -11.60
N ASN A 409 17.06 2.73 -11.77
CA ASN A 409 17.92 3.36 -12.78
C ASN A 409 18.74 4.57 -12.26
N PRO A 410 19.68 4.39 -11.31
CA PRO A 410 20.51 5.49 -10.81
C PRO A 410 21.42 6.10 -11.91
N ARG A 411 21.51 7.43 -11.92
CA ARG A 411 22.29 8.28 -12.84
C ARG A 411 23.73 8.51 -12.34
N GLU A 412 24.58 9.03 -13.22
CA GLU A 412 25.88 9.62 -12.82
C GLU A 412 25.60 10.91 -12.02
N VAL A 413 26.34 11.14 -10.93
CA VAL A 413 26.21 12.35 -10.10
C VAL A 413 27.44 13.25 -10.29
N ARG A 414 27.21 14.55 -10.43
CA ARG A 414 28.24 15.59 -10.58
C ARG A 414 28.23 16.59 -9.44
N TYR A 415 29.41 17.05 -9.06
CA TYR A 415 29.62 17.94 -7.93
C TYR A 415 29.95 19.38 -8.34
N GLY A 416 29.47 20.36 -7.58
CA GLY A 416 29.78 21.77 -7.78
C GLY A 416 29.80 22.58 -6.47
N LEU A 417 30.33 23.80 -6.51
CA LEU A 417 30.24 24.78 -5.42
C LEU A 417 29.18 25.83 -5.74
N VAL A 418 28.22 26.04 -4.83
CA VAL A 418 27.19 27.09 -4.99
C VAL A 418 27.81 28.45 -4.70
N SER A 419 28.10 29.21 -5.76
CA SER A 419 28.84 30.48 -5.72
C SER A 419 27.99 31.71 -5.39
N GLU A 420 26.67 31.63 -5.50
CA GLU A 420 25.78 32.77 -5.30
C GLU A 420 25.92 33.39 -3.90
N ASN A 421 26.37 34.64 -3.86
CA ASN A 421 26.58 35.45 -2.64
C ASN A 421 27.58 34.86 -1.62
N ASN A 422 28.36 33.82 -1.96
CA ASN A 422 29.33 33.21 -1.07
C ASN A 422 30.77 33.68 -1.38
N PRO A 423 31.37 34.58 -0.56
CA PRO A 423 32.69 35.16 -0.84
C PRO A 423 33.82 34.12 -0.77
N PHE A 424 33.62 33.02 -0.04
CA PHE A 424 34.63 31.99 0.17
C PHE A 424 34.81 31.07 -1.04
N THR A 425 33.81 30.95 -1.93
CA THR A 425 33.91 30.01 -3.07
C THR A 425 35.09 30.27 -3.99
N SER A 426 35.56 31.51 -4.12
CA SER A 426 36.75 31.84 -4.93
C SER A 426 38.10 31.32 -4.38
N PHE A 427 38.09 30.71 -3.18
CA PHE A 427 39.25 30.14 -2.50
C PHE A 427 39.34 28.62 -2.63
N PHE A 428 38.32 27.97 -3.19
CA PHE A 428 38.23 26.51 -3.28
C PHE A 428 37.82 26.07 -4.67
N ASP A 429 38.11 24.81 -5.01
CA ASP A 429 37.61 24.14 -6.20
C ASP A 429 37.09 22.75 -5.81
N ILE A 430 36.24 22.16 -6.64
CA ILE A 430 35.73 20.81 -6.45
C ILE A 430 35.82 20.02 -7.76
N ASN A 431 36.38 18.82 -7.69
CA ASN A 431 36.39 17.93 -8.85
C ASN A 431 34.97 17.42 -9.13
N GLU A 432 34.45 17.79 -10.31
CA GLU A 432 33.10 17.50 -10.79
C GLU A 432 32.70 16.02 -10.71
N THR A 433 33.65 15.07 -10.80
CA THR A 433 33.36 13.63 -10.77
C THR A 433 33.88 12.89 -9.54
N SER A 434 34.97 13.34 -8.89
CA SER A 434 35.49 12.67 -7.69
C SER A 434 35.00 13.26 -6.37
N GLY A 435 34.36 14.43 -6.37
CA GLY A 435 33.89 15.12 -5.16
C GLY A 435 35.03 15.63 -4.26
N GLU A 436 36.27 15.63 -4.75
CA GLU A 436 37.45 16.10 -4.01
C GLU A 436 37.48 17.64 -3.98
N ILE A 437 37.56 18.22 -2.79
CA ILE A 437 37.63 19.67 -2.58
C ILE A 437 39.08 20.08 -2.36
N PHE A 438 39.54 21.07 -3.12
CA PHE A 438 40.92 21.57 -3.10
C PHE A 438 40.97 23.03 -2.64
N LEU A 439 42.09 23.42 -2.02
CA LEU A 439 42.38 24.82 -1.72
C LEU A 439 43.00 25.50 -2.95
N MET A 440 42.50 26.67 -3.35
CA MET A 440 42.95 27.41 -4.54
C MET A 440 43.66 28.73 -4.24
N ARG A 441 43.59 29.20 -3.00
CA ARG A 441 44.21 30.45 -2.51
C ARG A 441 44.74 30.29 -1.09
N PRO A 442 45.73 31.08 -0.64
CA PRO A 442 46.28 30.98 0.71
C PRO A 442 45.20 31.18 1.79
N LEU A 443 45.32 30.47 2.93
CA LEU A 443 44.36 30.64 4.04
C LEU A 443 44.48 32.01 4.71
N GLU A 444 45.64 32.64 4.59
CA GLU A 444 45.91 34.02 5.03
C GLU A 444 44.92 35.00 4.39
N ASP A 445 44.62 34.82 3.10
CA ASP A 445 43.70 35.69 2.37
C ASP A 445 42.24 35.53 2.85
N ILE A 446 41.85 34.33 3.29
CA ILE A 446 40.53 34.08 3.94
C ILE A 446 40.45 34.84 5.27
N ALA A 447 41.55 34.90 6.02
CA ALA A 447 41.59 35.52 7.34
C ALA A 447 41.51 37.07 7.35
N PHE A 448 41.35 37.70 6.17
CA PHE A 448 40.94 39.11 6.06
C PHE A 448 39.42 39.30 5.84
N ILE A 449 38.68 38.24 5.50
CA ILE A 449 37.24 38.27 5.19
C ILE A 449 36.37 37.45 6.16
N THR A 450 36.96 36.82 7.18
CA THR A 450 36.26 36.14 8.27
C THR A 450 36.88 36.48 9.63
N HIS A 451 36.13 36.36 10.73
CA HIS A 451 36.69 36.59 12.07
C HIS A 451 37.33 35.33 12.66
N VAL A 452 38.13 35.50 13.71
CA VAL A 452 38.75 34.38 14.43
C VAL A 452 37.66 33.56 15.15
N GLY A 453 37.47 32.32 14.70
CA GLY A 453 36.46 31.40 15.24
C GLY A 453 35.21 31.22 14.37
N ASP A 454 34.97 32.13 13.40
CA ASP A 454 33.89 31.99 12.42
C ASP A 454 34.24 30.89 11.40
N PRO A 455 33.39 29.87 11.18
CA PRO A 455 33.64 28.85 10.17
C PRO A 455 33.45 29.39 8.76
N VAL A 456 34.33 28.97 7.85
CA VAL A 456 34.14 29.15 6.41
C VAL A 456 33.07 28.17 5.95
N LEU A 457 31.90 28.69 5.55
CA LEU A 457 30.79 27.89 5.07
C LEU A 457 30.83 27.76 3.54
N LEU A 458 31.00 26.54 3.03
CA LEU A 458 30.76 26.21 1.63
C LEU A 458 29.47 25.40 1.50
N THR A 459 28.70 25.67 0.43
CA THR A 459 27.59 24.83 0.02
C THR A 459 28.01 24.06 -1.23
N VAL A 460 28.07 22.73 -1.10
CA VAL A 460 28.33 21.82 -2.21
C VAL A 460 26.99 21.38 -2.79
N ILE A 461 26.87 21.35 -4.11
CA ILE A 461 25.73 20.75 -4.84
C ILE A 461 26.16 19.41 -5.44
N ALA A 462 25.25 18.45 -5.42
CA ALA A 462 25.33 17.21 -6.20
C ALA A 462 24.10 17.16 -7.13
N GLU A 463 24.33 17.08 -8.44
CA GLU A 463 23.31 17.11 -9.50
C GLU A 463 23.45 15.88 -10.41
N GLU A 464 22.32 15.32 -10.86
CA GLU A 464 22.32 14.17 -11.76
C GLU A 464 22.71 14.52 -13.21
N VAL A 465 23.37 13.59 -13.89
CA VAL A 465 23.57 13.64 -15.34
C VAL A 465 22.35 13.03 -16.03
N LYS A 466 21.42 13.88 -16.48
CA LYS A 466 20.31 13.47 -17.33
C LYS A 466 20.81 12.81 -18.63
N VAL A 467 20.40 11.57 -18.90
CA VAL A 467 20.95 10.73 -19.97
C VAL A 467 20.16 10.89 -21.28
N GLY A 468 18.84 10.67 -21.23
CA GLY A 468 17.92 10.74 -22.36
C GLY A 468 17.16 12.06 -22.43
N ARG A 469 16.86 12.55 -23.64
CA ARG A 469 16.13 13.83 -23.82
C ARG A 469 14.75 13.83 -23.15
N ASP A 470 14.04 12.72 -23.29
CA ASP A 470 12.62 12.59 -22.94
C ASP A 470 12.37 12.10 -21.50
N GLU A 471 13.44 11.85 -20.73
CA GLU A 471 13.39 11.53 -19.30
C GLU A 471 12.92 12.74 -18.44
N PRO A 472 12.58 12.53 -17.15
CA PRO A 472 12.47 13.61 -16.18
C PRO A 472 13.74 14.51 -16.15
N PRO A 473 13.63 15.76 -15.67
CA PRO A 473 14.79 16.60 -15.37
C PRO A 473 15.80 15.88 -14.46
N ALA A 474 17.05 16.37 -14.44
CA ALA A 474 17.94 16.07 -13.32
C ALA A 474 17.40 16.75 -12.06
N LEU A 475 17.48 16.10 -10.91
CA LEU A 475 17.37 16.73 -9.61
C LEU A 475 18.77 16.95 -9.02
N ALA A 476 18.79 17.64 -7.88
CA ALA A 476 20.00 17.96 -7.17
C ALA A 476 19.74 18.07 -5.67
N SER A 477 20.77 17.80 -4.86
CA SER A 477 20.78 18.09 -3.43
C SER A 477 21.97 18.96 -3.05
N THR A 478 21.92 19.58 -1.88
CA THR A 478 23.00 20.44 -1.38
C THR A 478 23.36 20.09 0.06
N VAL A 479 24.65 20.14 0.37
CA VAL A 479 25.18 20.00 1.73
C VAL A 479 26.05 21.20 2.08
N GLN A 480 25.92 21.70 3.31
CA GLN A 480 26.79 22.77 3.82
C GLN A 480 27.92 22.18 4.66
N LEU A 481 29.15 22.59 4.35
CA LEU A 481 30.38 22.18 5.02
C LEU A 481 30.99 23.37 5.75
N ALA A 482 31.35 23.17 7.02
CA ALA A 482 32.00 24.18 7.85
C ALA A 482 33.51 23.88 8.00
N PHE A 483 34.35 24.72 7.38
CA PHE A 483 35.79 24.67 7.54
C PHE A 483 36.26 25.62 8.62
N PHE A 484 36.91 25.08 9.65
CA PHE A 484 37.60 25.87 10.68
C PHE A 484 39.06 26.07 10.28
N LEU A 485 39.49 27.33 10.21
CA LEU A 485 40.89 27.70 10.05
C LEU A 485 41.73 27.19 11.24
N PRO A 486 43.02 26.86 11.06
CA PRO A 486 43.89 26.47 12.15
C PRO A 486 44.12 27.62 13.14
N ASP A 487 44.24 27.30 14.42
CA ASP A 487 44.51 28.27 15.48
C ASP A 487 45.85 28.99 15.23
N ARG A 488 45.86 30.33 15.35
CA ARG A 488 47.08 31.14 15.18
C ARG A 488 48.03 30.93 16.36
N THR A 489 48.96 29.98 16.23
CA THR A 489 50.00 29.65 17.23
C THR A 489 51.08 30.73 17.34
N ASN A 490 50.71 31.95 17.71
CA ASN A 490 51.64 33.06 17.95
C ASN A 490 52.17 33.05 19.40
N SER A 491 52.79 31.94 19.80
CA SER A 491 53.61 31.86 21.01
C SER A 491 55.03 32.26 20.63
N PRO A 492 55.60 33.36 21.16
CA PRO A 492 56.99 33.72 20.88
C PRO A 492 57.93 32.64 21.43
N PRO A 493 59.10 32.40 20.78
CA PRO A 493 60.06 31.42 21.27
C PRO A 493 60.55 31.81 22.66
N TYR A 494 60.33 30.92 23.63
CA TYR A 494 60.90 31.06 24.96
C TYR A 494 62.36 30.60 24.93
N PHE A 495 63.28 31.52 25.21
CA PHE A 495 64.68 31.19 25.44
C PHE A 495 64.87 30.98 26.93
N GLU A 496 65.27 29.77 27.32
CA GLU A 496 65.84 29.54 28.64
C GLU A 496 67.20 30.24 28.71
N ASN A 497 67.38 31.12 29.70
CA ASN A 497 68.68 31.71 29.98
C ASN A 497 69.49 30.69 30.81
N ASP A 498 70.49 30.08 30.18
CA ASP A 498 71.60 29.49 30.92
C ASP A 498 72.31 30.56 31.79
N GLN A 499 72.88 30.13 32.91
CA GLN A 499 73.18 30.94 34.11
C GLN A 499 74.25 32.04 33.95
#